data_AF-A0A386ZBR4-F1
#
_entry.id   AF-A0A386ZBR4-F1
#
_cell.length_a   1.000
_cell.length_b   1.000
_cell.length_c   1.000
_cell.angle_alpha   90.00
_cell.angle_beta   90.00
_cell.angle_gamma   90.00
#
_symmetry.space_group_name_H-M   'P 1'
#
loop_
_entity.id
_entity.type
_entity.pdbx_description
1 polymer ?
#
loop_
_entity_poly.entity_id
_entity_poly.type
_entity_poly.pdbx_seq_one_letter_code
_entity_poly.pdbx_strand_id
1 'polypeptide(L)'
;MSSATDYSEAGERNRVEGQPLSHLSIEVGHFYMDELVNGVDRIHAQLRKVAPIVAAQRAAAEQEFGAGARVSTCFLVDDYFWTRPTPPGREARRRADPREVLEKLLTAADECGVGIDYLAREAGCAEVPSFRDGDPAGEPVRLAEMMAARIVAEPERDGTGRRPPTVESGWLCNGRRSSEFDAGQAMRITRYRPPEEFGARNHSIFLDVQLWSRYVEEVAGAQVERTLWSCPFLAAIWQLLRLGMIRDEGAIVAAPVPWTDPWPSEWSRLPAVMQLNPTARPFAAYRALSVLPYSYLGIEHAVRVILDHLRLDEDVHAKLAERGATERNPVLVPVQATRRLNHIFLGDV
;
A
#
# COMPACT_ATOMS: atom_id res chain seq x y z
N MET A 1 51.94 30.15 -0.90
CA MET A 1 50.84 29.98 -1.88
C MET A 1 49.91 28.92 -1.29
N SER A 2 48.84 29.39 -0.63
CA SER A 2 47.87 28.55 0.08
C SER A 2 46.94 27.90 -0.93
N SER A 3 46.81 26.57 -0.90
CA SER A 3 45.81 25.86 -1.69
C SER A 3 44.43 26.33 -1.24
N ALA A 4 43.60 26.73 -2.19
CA ALA A 4 42.21 27.08 -1.95
C ALA A 4 41.53 25.91 -1.23
N THR A 5 41.04 26.19 -0.04
CA THR A 5 40.05 25.39 0.66
C THR A 5 38.83 25.34 -0.26
N ASP A 6 38.53 24.16 -0.81
CA ASP A 6 37.29 23.94 -1.56
C ASP A 6 36.13 24.14 -0.58
N TYR A 7 35.54 25.33 -0.67
CA TYR A 7 34.30 25.69 -0.02
C TYR A 7 33.16 25.27 -0.95
N SER A 8 32.39 24.26 -0.57
CA SER A 8 31.12 23.91 -1.21
C SER A 8 29.96 24.29 -0.29
N GLU A 9 29.04 25.14 -0.75
CA GLU A 9 27.80 25.44 -0.04
C GLU A 9 26.92 24.20 0.12
N ALA A 10 26.15 24.16 1.22
CA ALA A 10 25.24 23.12 1.69
C ALA A 10 24.00 22.92 0.79
N GLY A 11 24.21 22.78 -0.52
CA GLY A 11 23.24 22.28 -1.48
C GLY A 11 23.49 20.81 -1.79
N GLU A 12 23.77 20.01 -0.76
CA GLU A 12 23.82 18.55 -0.89
C GLU A 12 22.46 18.11 -1.45
N ARG A 13 22.40 17.83 -2.75
CA ARG A 13 21.23 17.19 -3.36
C ARG A 13 21.06 15.90 -2.58
N ASN A 14 20.08 15.82 -1.66
CA ASN A 14 19.75 14.60 -0.94
C ASN A 14 19.69 13.46 -1.95
N ARG A 15 20.75 12.64 -1.98
CA ARG A 15 20.92 11.66 -3.04
C ARG A 15 19.88 10.59 -2.79
N VAL A 16 18.85 10.55 -3.62
CA VAL A 16 17.83 9.49 -3.58
C VAL A 16 18.50 8.12 -3.55
N GLU A 17 18.30 7.36 -2.48
CA GLU A 17 18.91 6.04 -2.33
C GLU A 17 18.33 5.06 -3.35
N GLY A 18 19.22 4.28 -3.98
CA GLY A 18 18.81 3.15 -4.79
C GLY A 18 18.56 1.93 -3.90
N GLN A 19 17.60 1.08 -4.27
CA GLN A 19 17.31 -0.16 -3.53
C GLN A 19 17.32 -1.38 -4.44
N PRO A 20 17.71 -2.58 -3.97
CA PRO A 20 17.64 -3.80 -4.77
C PRO A 20 16.23 -4.06 -5.31
N LEU A 21 16.13 -4.61 -6.54
CA LEU A 21 14.85 -4.88 -7.19
C LEU A 21 14.76 -6.31 -7.71
N SER A 22 13.58 -6.90 -7.53
CA SER A 22 13.09 -8.06 -8.26
C SER A 22 12.44 -7.64 -9.58
N HIS A 23 12.26 -8.58 -10.52
CA HIS A 23 11.42 -8.34 -11.69
C HIS A 23 9.94 -8.32 -11.30
N LEU A 24 9.55 -9.22 -10.40
CA LEU A 24 8.19 -9.37 -9.94
C LEU A 24 8.13 -9.57 -8.42
N SER A 25 7.29 -8.80 -7.75
CA SER A 25 6.82 -9.08 -6.40
C SER A 25 5.42 -9.69 -6.51
N ILE A 26 5.13 -10.76 -5.77
CA ILE A 26 3.81 -11.43 -5.76
C ILE A 26 3.22 -11.40 -4.34
N GLU A 27 2.06 -10.80 -4.17
CA GLU A 27 1.30 -10.89 -2.92
C GLU A 27 0.43 -12.15 -2.96
N VAL A 28 0.67 -13.06 -2.01
CA VAL A 28 0.21 -14.45 -2.08
C VAL A 28 -1.09 -14.68 -1.30
N GLY A 29 -2.07 -13.82 -1.55
CA GLY A 29 -3.33 -13.82 -0.81
C GLY A 29 -3.43 -12.63 0.13
N HIS A 30 -4.65 -12.42 0.62
CA HIS A 30 -4.97 -11.49 1.67
C HIS A 30 -6.15 -12.06 2.46
N PHE A 31 -6.15 -11.84 3.77
CA PHE A 31 -7.21 -12.25 4.68
C PHE A 31 -7.52 -11.08 5.60
N TYR A 32 -8.79 -10.79 5.82
CA TYR A 32 -9.17 -9.99 6.98
C TYR A 32 -8.72 -10.71 8.24
N MET A 33 -8.31 -9.94 9.25
CA MET A 33 -7.89 -10.53 10.53
C MET A 33 -8.97 -11.42 11.16
N ASP A 34 -10.26 -11.11 10.96
CA ASP A 34 -11.36 -12.00 11.39
C ASP A 34 -11.21 -13.40 10.77
N GLU A 35 -10.78 -13.52 9.53
CA GLU A 35 -10.55 -14.83 8.87
C GLU A 35 -9.30 -15.52 9.43
N LEU A 36 -8.25 -14.77 9.77
CA LEU A 36 -7.03 -15.33 10.38
C LEU A 36 -7.27 -15.85 11.80
N VAL A 37 -8.17 -15.21 12.55
CA VAL A 37 -8.57 -15.64 13.89
C VAL A 37 -9.49 -16.86 13.80
N ASN A 38 -10.40 -16.91 12.83
CA ASN A 38 -11.45 -17.92 12.72
C ASN A 38 -11.08 -19.11 11.83
N GLY A 39 -10.43 -20.13 12.43
CA GLY A 39 -10.22 -21.46 11.84
C GLY A 39 -9.23 -21.50 10.65
N VAL A 40 -8.53 -22.61 10.49
CA VAL A 40 -7.46 -22.73 9.46
C VAL A 40 -7.98 -23.18 8.09
N ASP A 41 -9.18 -23.78 8.03
CA ASP A 41 -9.71 -24.39 6.80
C ASP A 41 -9.87 -23.40 5.64
N ARG A 42 -10.36 -22.19 5.93
CA ARG A 42 -10.51 -21.13 4.94
C ARG A 42 -9.15 -20.63 4.44
N ILE A 43 -8.17 -20.55 5.33
CA ILE A 43 -6.79 -20.19 5.00
C ILE A 43 -6.21 -21.22 4.02
N HIS A 44 -6.33 -22.52 4.33
CA HIS A 44 -5.91 -23.59 3.41
C HIS A 44 -6.63 -23.55 2.07
N ALA A 45 -7.95 -23.39 2.07
CA ALA A 45 -8.74 -23.41 0.85
C ALA A 45 -8.30 -22.30 -0.13
N GLN A 46 -8.04 -21.10 0.39
CA GLN A 46 -7.52 -19.99 -0.41
C GLN A 46 -6.06 -20.25 -0.85
N LEU A 47 -5.17 -20.67 0.06
CA LEU A 47 -3.76 -20.90 -0.28
C LEU A 47 -3.56 -22.02 -1.31
N ARG A 48 -4.39 -23.07 -1.30
CA ARG A 48 -4.41 -24.11 -2.33
C ARG A 48 -4.76 -23.57 -3.72
N LYS A 49 -5.60 -22.53 -3.80
CA LYS A 49 -5.89 -21.81 -5.06
C LYS A 49 -4.71 -20.91 -5.47
N VAL A 50 -4.03 -20.29 -4.50
CA VAL A 50 -2.88 -19.39 -4.72
C VAL A 50 -1.64 -20.13 -5.24
N ALA A 51 -1.30 -21.29 -4.66
CA ALA A 51 -0.09 -22.05 -4.97
C ALA A 51 0.16 -22.27 -6.49
N PRO A 52 -0.79 -22.82 -7.28
CA PRO A 52 -0.57 -23.01 -8.71
C PRO A 52 -0.41 -21.69 -9.48
N ILE A 53 -1.04 -20.60 -9.02
CA ILE A 53 -0.90 -19.28 -9.64
C ILE A 53 0.51 -18.74 -9.39
N VAL A 54 1.03 -18.81 -8.17
CA VAL A 54 2.40 -18.38 -7.85
C VAL A 54 3.43 -19.14 -8.69
N ALA A 55 3.26 -20.47 -8.82
CA ALA A 55 4.13 -21.29 -9.65
C ALA A 55 4.08 -20.85 -11.14
N ALA A 56 2.89 -20.62 -11.69
CA ALA A 56 2.72 -20.16 -13.06
C ALA A 56 3.35 -18.77 -13.30
N GLN A 57 3.25 -17.86 -12.33
CA GLN A 57 3.81 -16.51 -12.43
C GLN A 57 5.33 -16.49 -12.31
N ARG A 58 5.90 -17.38 -11.49
CA ARG A 58 7.36 -17.61 -11.48
C ARG A 58 7.86 -18.12 -12.83
N ALA A 59 7.19 -19.12 -13.40
CA ALA A 59 7.53 -19.65 -14.72
C ALA A 59 7.40 -18.58 -15.84
N ALA A 60 6.34 -17.77 -15.80
CA ALA A 60 6.16 -16.68 -16.75
C ALA A 60 7.27 -15.62 -16.64
N ALA A 61 7.68 -15.27 -15.41
CA ALA A 61 8.78 -14.35 -15.19
C ALA A 61 10.12 -14.92 -15.69
N GLU A 62 10.38 -16.22 -15.54
CA GLU A 62 11.57 -16.87 -16.09
C GLU A 62 11.57 -16.90 -17.63
N GLN A 63 10.40 -17.07 -18.25
CA GLN A 63 10.26 -16.97 -19.70
C GLN A 63 10.51 -15.54 -20.21
N GLU A 64 9.99 -14.53 -19.51
CA GLU A 64 10.15 -13.12 -19.91
C GLU A 64 11.56 -12.58 -19.63
N PHE A 65 12.12 -12.87 -18.44
CA PHE A 65 13.36 -12.27 -17.96
C PHE A 65 14.55 -13.25 -17.92
N GLY A 66 14.37 -14.49 -18.37
CA GLY A 66 15.38 -15.54 -18.39
C GLY A 66 15.56 -16.25 -17.04
N ALA A 67 16.43 -17.26 -16.99
CA ALA A 67 16.70 -18.10 -15.80
C ALA A 67 17.18 -17.32 -14.56
N GLY A 68 17.60 -16.06 -14.73
CA GLY A 68 17.96 -15.15 -13.64
C GLY A 68 16.79 -14.33 -13.10
N ALA A 69 15.55 -14.67 -13.45
CA ALA A 69 14.37 -13.93 -13.03
C ALA A 69 14.29 -13.85 -11.50
N ARG A 70 14.33 -12.62 -10.98
CA ARG A 70 14.17 -12.33 -9.56
C ARG A 70 12.68 -12.19 -9.26
N VAL A 71 12.11 -13.15 -8.56
CA VAL A 71 10.72 -13.13 -8.09
C VAL A 71 10.70 -13.27 -6.58
N SER A 72 10.04 -12.34 -5.90
CA SER A 72 9.79 -12.38 -4.45
C SER A 72 8.31 -12.58 -4.16
N THR A 73 8.00 -13.25 -3.06
CA THR A 73 6.62 -13.35 -2.54
C THR A 73 6.44 -12.56 -1.26
N CYS A 74 5.25 -12.01 -1.04
CA CYS A 74 4.94 -11.28 0.16
C CYS A 74 3.51 -11.53 0.64
N PHE A 75 3.28 -11.27 1.92
CA PHE A 75 1.94 -11.27 2.52
C PHE A 75 1.76 -10.01 3.36
N LEU A 76 0.66 -9.29 3.19
CA LEU A 76 0.30 -8.13 4.02
C LEU A 76 -0.74 -8.56 5.07
N VAL A 77 -0.42 -8.42 6.36
CA VAL A 77 -1.37 -8.69 7.45
C VAL A 77 -2.10 -7.41 7.86
N ASP A 78 -3.44 -7.46 7.92
CA ASP A 78 -4.31 -6.37 8.39
C ASP A 78 -4.29 -6.28 9.93
N ASP A 79 -3.24 -5.72 10.49
CA ASP A 79 -3.12 -5.42 11.91
C ASP A 79 -3.55 -3.99 12.28
N TYR A 80 -3.75 -3.12 11.28
CA TYR A 80 -4.03 -1.71 11.48
C TYR A 80 -5.40 -1.47 12.14
N PHE A 81 -6.44 -2.12 11.63
CA PHE A 81 -7.81 -1.91 12.15
C PHE A 81 -8.11 -2.70 13.44
N TRP A 82 -7.14 -3.45 13.95
CA TRP A 82 -7.26 -4.26 15.18
C TRP A 82 -6.47 -3.69 16.36
N THR A 83 -5.56 -2.77 16.07
CA THR A 83 -4.77 -2.05 17.06
C THR A 83 -5.35 -0.67 17.38
N ARG A 84 -6.30 -0.17 16.58
CA ARG A 84 -6.92 1.16 16.73
C ARG A 84 -8.41 1.09 17.13
N PRO A 85 -8.94 2.14 17.80
CA PRO A 85 -10.36 2.24 18.10
C PRO A 85 -11.20 2.16 16.83
N THR A 86 -12.17 1.25 16.80
CA THR A 86 -13.20 1.23 15.76
C THR A 86 -14.19 2.39 15.99
N PRO A 87 -14.81 2.93 14.93
CA PRO A 87 -15.92 3.87 15.09
C PRO A 87 -17.04 3.30 15.98
N PRO A 88 -17.85 4.15 16.64
CA PRO A 88 -18.97 3.71 17.46
C PRO A 88 -19.86 2.70 16.70
N GLY A 89 -20.11 1.52 17.29
CA GLY A 89 -20.91 0.45 16.68
C GLY A 89 -20.14 -0.81 16.21
N ARG A 90 -18.81 -0.87 16.37
CA ARG A 90 -18.00 -2.10 16.19
C ARG A 90 -17.21 -2.44 17.46
N GLU A 91 -17.91 -2.67 18.56
CA GLU A 91 -17.37 -2.64 19.95
C GLU A 91 -16.71 -3.94 20.47
N ALA A 92 -16.41 -4.94 19.63
CA ALA A 92 -15.77 -6.17 20.13
C ALA A 92 -14.81 -6.81 19.11
N ARG A 93 -13.74 -6.11 18.73
CA ARG A 93 -12.59 -6.79 18.14
C ARG A 93 -11.67 -7.28 19.27
N ARG A 94 -11.58 -8.59 19.46
CA ARG A 94 -10.57 -9.18 20.35
C ARG A 94 -9.19 -8.73 19.87
N ARG A 95 -8.24 -8.36 20.74
CA ARG A 95 -6.87 -8.21 20.27
C ARG A 95 -6.36 -9.57 19.77
N ALA A 96 -6.08 -9.68 18.49
CA ALA A 96 -5.52 -10.88 17.90
C ALA A 96 -4.03 -10.97 18.28
N ASP A 97 -3.63 -12.06 18.94
CA ASP A 97 -2.22 -12.26 19.31
C ASP A 97 -1.41 -12.57 18.04
N PRO A 98 -0.39 -11.76 17.70
CA PRO A 98 0.46 -12.02 16.53
C PRO A 98 1.10 -13.39 16.54
N ARG A 99 1.40 -13.99 17.71
CA ARG A 99 1.97 -15.34 17.78
C ARG A 99 1.03 -16.36 17.16
N GLU A 100 -0.22 -16.36 17.60
CA GLU A 100 -1.25 -17.28 17.13
C GLU A 100 -1.61 -17.05 15.66
N VAL A 101 -1.71 -15.79 15.25
CA VAL A 101 -2.07 -15.41 13.88
C VAL A 101 -0.96 -15.79 12.89
N LEU A 102 0.28 -15.41 13.19
CA LEU A 102 1.41 -15.61 12.28
C LEU A 102 1.82 -17.08 12.22
N GLU A 103 1.85 -17.80 13.35
CA GLU A 103 2.13 -19.23 13.35
C GLU A 103 1.12 -19.99 12.50
N LYS A 104 -0.18 -19.72 12.68
CA LYS A 104 -1.25 -20.34 11.90
C LYS A 104 -1.14 -20.04 10.41
N LEU A 105 -0.94 -18.77 10.03
CA LEU A 105 -0.81 -18.35 8.63
C LEU A 105 0.39 -19.02 7.96
N LEU A 106 1.57 -18.94 8.59
CA LEU A 106 2.81 -19.44 8.00
C LEU A 106 2.84 -20.97 7.92
N THR A 107 2.26 -21.66 8.90
CA THR A 107 2.10 -23.12 8.86
C THR A 107 1.17 -23.52 7.72
N ALA A 108 0.01 -22.86 7.58
CA ALA A 108 -0.91 -23.14 6.49
C ALA A 108 -0.30 -22.86 5.10
N ALA A 109 0.52 -21.81 4.99
CA ALA A 109 1.27 -21.46 3.79
C ALA A 109 2.28 -22.54 3.41
N ASP A 110 3.08 -23.02 4.37
CA ASP A 110 4.03 -24.11 4.16
C ASP A 110 3.32 -25.40 3.74
N GLU A 111 2.27 -25.81 4.44
CA GLU A 111 1.48 -27.01 4.13
C GLU A 111 0.82 -26.96 2.73
N CYS A 112 0.53 -25.75 2.23
CA CYS A 112 -0.03 -25.56 0.89
C CYS A 112 1.03 -25.32 -0.20
N GLY A 113 2.33 -25.30 0.16
CA GLY A 113 3.42 -25.02 -0.78
C GLY A 113 3.49 -23.57 -1.25
N VAL A 114 2.97 -22.63 -0.45
CA VAL A 114 3.02 -21.18 -0.72
C VAL A 114 4.15 -20.56 0.10
N GLY A 115 5.33 -20.43 -0.50
CA GLY A 115 6.45 -19.73 0.14
C GLY A 115 6.16 -18.24 0.31
N ILE A 116 6.35 -17.71 1.52
CA ILE A 116 6.25 -16.28 1.84
C ILE A 116 7.65 -15.76 2.14
N ASP A 117 8.25 -15.00 1.22
CA ASP A 117 9.59 -14.44 1.42
C ASP A 117 9.57 -13.25 2.39
N TYR A 118 8.51 -12.43 2.34
CA TYR A 118 8.33 -11.24 3.15
C TYR A 118 6.95 -11.17 3.80
N LEU A 119 6.90 -10.79 5.07
CA LEU A 119 5.66 -10.47 5.78
C LEU A 119 5.65 -8.97 6.06
N ALA A 120 4.59 -8.28 5.67
CA ALA A 120 4.42 -6.86 5.92
C ALA A 120 3.20 -6.60 6.79
N ARG A 121 3.24 -5.52 7.57
CA ARG A 121 2.12 -5.04 8.39
C ARG A 121 1.38 -3.93 7.68
N GLU A 122 0.05 -3.98 7.65
CA GLU A 122 -0.76 -2.86 7.16
C GLU A 122 -0.54 -1.60 8.00
N ALA A 123 -0.32 -1.75 9.32
CA ALA A 123 0.07 -0.63 10.17
C ALA A 123 1.41 -0.01 9.75
N GLY A 124 2.31 -0.80 9.16
CA GLY A 124 3.57 -0.33 8.56
C GLY A 124 3.38 0.59 7.35
N CYS A 125 2.21 0.55 6.71
CA CYS A 125 1.84 1.49 5.64
C CYS A 125 1.34 2.83 6.21
N ALA A 126 0.90 2.85 7.47
CA ALA A 126 0.54 4.07 8.17
C ALA A 126 1.78 4.75 8.77
N GLU A 127 2.54 4.00 9.55
CA GLU A 127 3.70 4.45 10.31
C GLU A 127 4.80 3.38 10.26
N VAL A 128 6.02 3.77 9.86
CA VAL A 128 7.17 2.86 9.86
C VAL A 128 7.92 3.03 11.18
N PRO A 129 7.84 2.07 12.10
CA PRO A 129 8.57 2.13 13.36
C PRO A 129 10.08 2.00 13.12
N SER A 130 10.85 2.77 13.86
CA SER A 130 12.28 2.56 14.07
C SER A 130 12.50 1.73 15.34
N PHE A 131 13.53 0.88 15.33
CA PHE A 131 13.85 -0.01 16.45
C PHE A 131 15.25 0.24 16.97
N ARG A 132 15.42 0.12 18.29
CA ARG A 132 16.72 0.01 18.95
C ARG A 132 16.66 -1.15 19.92
N ASP A 133 17.57 -2.12 19.77
CA ASP A 133 17.64 -3.31 20.62
C ASP A 133 16.33 -4.13 20.70
N GLY A 134 15.56 -4.15 19.60
CA GLY A 134 14.29 -4.89 19.50
C GLY A 134 13.05 -4.16 20.03
N ASP A 135 13.22 -2.98 20.63
CA ASP A 135 12.10 -2.14 21.06
C ASP A 135 11.90 -0.93 20.12
N PRO A 136 10.64 -0.50 19.88
CA PRO A 136 10.37 0.73 19.15
C PRO A 136 11.08 1.92 19.81
N ALA A 137 11.84 2.68 19.01
CA ALA A 137 12.65 3.78 19.49
C ALA A 137 12.72 4.89 18.45
N GLY A 138 12.63 6.15 18.87
CA GLY A 138 12.61 7.29 17.97
C GLY A 138 11.21 7.63 17.45
N GLU A 139 11.13 8.69 16.64
CA GLU A 139 9.87 9.06 15.97
C GLU A 139 9.68 8.16 14.73
N PRO A 140 8.52 7.48 14.58
CA PRO A 140 8.25 6.69 13.40
C PRO A 140 8.07 7.59 12.17
N VAL A 141 8.45 7.09 11.00
CA VAL A 141 8.13 7.77 9.74
C VAL A 141 6.62 7.66 9.53
N ARG A 142 5.91 8.80 9.54
CA ARG A 142 4.46 8.87 9.35
C ARG A 142 4.08 8.72 7.89
N LEU A 143 4.30 7.52 7.36
CA LEU A 143 4.24 7.21 5.94
C LEU A 143 2.90 7.62 5.29
N ALA A 144 1.77 7.33 5.94
CA ALA A 144 0.46 7.70 5.40
C ALA A 144 0.22 9.22 5.40
N GLU A 145 0.68 9.93 6.44
CA GLU A 145 0.61 11.40 6.47
C GLU A 145 1.47 12.00 5.35
N MET A 146 2.67 11.47 5.18
CA MET A 146 3.61 11.85 4.12
C MET A 146 3.01 11.64 2.72
N MET A 147 2.27 10.54 2.51
CA MET A 147 1.59 10.24 1.24
C MET A 147 0.32 11.07 1.05
N ALA A 148 -0.43 11.34 2.12
CA ALA A 148 -1.62 12.18 2.04
C ALA A 148 -1.28 13.61 1.60
N ALA A 149 -0.14 14.14 2.06
CA ALA A 149 0.38 15.44 1.65
C ALA A 149 0.77 15.51 0.15
N ARG A 150 0.91 14.36 -0.53
CA ARG A 150 1.23 14.28 -1.97
C ARG A 150 0.02 14.04 -2.87
N ILE A 151 -1.18 13.99 -2.29
CA ILE A 151 -2.42 13.86 -3.06
C ILE A 151 -2.72 15.17 -3.77
N VAL A 152 -2.85 15.09 -5.08
CA VAL A 152 -3.27 16.19 -5.95
C VAL A 152 -4.70 15.92 -6.37
N ALA A 153 -5.66 16.56 -5.70
CA ALA A 153 -7.06 16.47 -6.10
C ALA A 153 -7.27 17.16 -7.46
N GLU A 154 -7.98 16.50 -8.36
CA GLU A 154 -8.36 17.12 -9.62
C GLU A 154 -9.42 18.22 -9.37
N PRO A 155 -9.20 19.46 -9.86
CA PRO A 155 -10.15 20.54 -9.65
C PRO A 155 -11.41 20.32 -10.50
N GLU A 156 -12.57 20.41 -9.86
CA GLU A 156 -13.85 20.43 -10.58
C GLU A 156 -13.94 21.70 -11.43
N ARG A 157 -14.23 21.53 -12.73
CA ARG A 157 -14.58 22.65 -13.60
C ARG A 157 -15.92 23.23 -13.14
N ASP A 158 -15.92 24.52 -12.81
CA ASP A 158 -17.08 25.25 -12.27
C ASP A 158 -17.50 24.83 -10.85
N GLY A 159 -16.55 24.31 -10.06
CA GLY A 159 -16.79 23.94 -8.67
C GLY A 159 -17.34 25.11 -7.82
N THR A 160 -18.41 24.85 -7.07
CA THR A 160 -19.08 25.85 -6.23
C THR A 160 -18.42 26.05 -4.86
N GLY A 161 -17.38 25.28 -4.55
CA GLY A 161 -16.76 25.23 -3.22
C GLY A 161 -17.61 24.53 -2.14
N ARG A 162 -18.78 23.97 -2.51
CA ARG A 162 -19.68 23.29 -1.56
C ARG A 162 -19.07 22.03 -0.94
N ARG A 163 -18.21 21.33 -1.69
CA ARG A 163 -17.46 20.19 -1.19
C ARG A 163 -16.18 20.71 -0.53
N PRO A 164 -15.90 20.35 0.74
CA PRO A 164 -14.62 20.69 1.34
C PRO A 164 -13.46 20.07 0.55
N PRO A 165 -12.29 20.71 0.49
CA PRO A 165 -11.10 20.14 -0.12
C PRO A 165 -10.79 18.72 0.41
N THR A 166 -10.14 17.89 -0.41
CA THR A 166 -9.76 16.52 -0.02
C THR A 166 -8.93 16.49 1.26
N VAL A 167 -8.02 17.45 1.46
CA VAL A 167 -7.19 17.58 2.68
C VAL A 167 -8.00 17.84 3.97
N GLU A 168 -9.19 18.43 3.83
CA GLU A 168 -10.09 18.66 4.96
C GLU A 168 -11.05 17.49 5.15
N SER A 169 -11.70 17.04 4.08
CA SER A 169 -12.75 16.03 4.13
C SER A 169 -12.22 14.61 4.32
N GLY A 170 -11.02 14.31 3.83
CA GLY A 170 -10.52 12.94 3.72
C GLY A 170 -11.21 12.11 2.63
N TRP A 171 -11.86 12.75 1.65
CA TRP A 171 -12.47 12.07 0.52
C TRP A 171 -11.82 12.51 -0.81
N LEU A 172 -11.41 11.54 -1.62
CA LEU A 172 -10.94 11.72 -2.99
C LEU A 172 -12.06 11.40 -3.97
N CYS A 173 -12.13 12.13 -5.07
CA CYS A 173 -13.10 11.89 -6.13
C CYS A 173 -12.40 11.93 -7.48
N ASN A 174 -12.77 11.03 -8.39
CA ASN A 174 -12.24 10.98 -9.76
C ASN A 174 -13.10 11.75 -10.78
N GLY A 175 -13.99 12.65 -10.32
CA GLY A 175 -14.99 13.23 -11.20
C GLY A 175 -15.90 14.28 -10.58
N ARG A 176 -17.00 14.55 -11.29
CA ARG A 176 -18.11 15.39 -10.87
C ARG A 176 -19.34 14.55 -10.51
N ARG A 177 -19.96 14.84 -9.37
CA ARG A 177 -21.19 14.18 -8.91
C ARG A 177 -22.41 14.54 -9.78
N SER A 178 -23.44 13.70 -9.68
CA SER A 178 -24.75 13.99 -10.27
C SER A 178 -25.33 15.30 -9.72
N SER A 179 -26.18 15.96 -10.51
CA SER A 179 -26.84 17.20 -10.09
C SER A 179 -28.00 16.99 -9.11
N GLU A 180 -28.17 15.80 -8.54
CA GLU A 180 -29.30 15.47 -7.67
C GLU A 180 -29.36 16.38 -6.44
N PHE A 181 -28.18 16.78 -5.93
CA PHE A 181 -28.06 17.63 -4.77
C PHE A 181 -27.62 19.06 -5.10
N ASP A 182 -27.56 19.44 -6.38
CA ASP A 182 -27.24 20.81 -6.80
C ASP A 182 -28.30 21.79 -6.25
N ALA A 183 -27.87 23.00 -5.85
CA ALA A 183 -28.80 24.01 -5.34
C ALA A 183 -29.76 24.45 -6.48
N GLY A 184 -31.00 23.99 -6.41
CA GLY A 184 -32.05 24.35 -7.36
C GLY A 184 -32.83 25.60 -6.93
N GLN A 185 -33.30 26.40 -7.89
CA GLN A 185 -34.37 27.35 -7.60
C GLN A 185 -35.71 26.62 -7.66
N ALA A 186 -36.56 26.79 -6.65
CA ALA A 186 -37.84 26.09 -6.51
C ALA A 186 -38.78 26.20 -7.73
N MET A 187 -38.61 27.25 -8.55
CA MET A 187 -39.42 27.52 -9.75
C MET A 187 -38.79 27.02 -11.07
N ARG A 188 -37.62 26.36 -11.01
CA ARG A 188 -36.94 25.80 -12.18
C ARG A 188 -36.71 24.31 -12.00
N ILE A 189 -37.28 23.51 -12.90
CA ILE A 189 -36.96 22.09 -12.99
C ILE A 189 -35.56 21.99 -13.61
N THR A 190 -34.54 21.81 -12.78
CA THR A 190 -33.18 21.54 -13.25
C THR A 190 -33.14 20.14 -13.85
N ARG A 191 -32.64 20.03 -15.09
CA ARG A 191 -32.47 18.73 -15.75
C ARG A 191 -31.41 17.91 -15.01
N TYR A 192 -31.69 16.65 -14.74
CA TYR A 192 -30.72 15.72 -14.16
C TYR A 192 -29.45 15.64 -15.02
N ARG A 193 -28.30 15.84 -14.38
CA ARG A 193 -26.96 15.60 -14.91
C ARG A 193 -26.40 14.35 -14.24
N PRO A 194 -26.04 13.30 -14.99
CA PRO A 194 -25.41 12.11 -14.42
C PRO A 194 -24.00 12.42 -13.88
N PRO A 195 -23.45 11.56 -13.01
CA PRO A 195 -22.05 11.71 -12.57
C PRO A 195 -21.08 11.47 -13.73
N GLU A 196 -19.98 12.20 -13.73
CA GLU A 196 -18.98 12.24 -14.80
C GLU A 196 -17.59 12.01 -14.23
N GLU A 197 -16.94 10.93 -14.64
CA GLU A 197 -15.51 10.69 -14.40
C GLU A 197 -14.66 11.65 -15.24
N PHE A 198 -13.63 12.23 -14.64
CA PHE A 198 -12.69 13.08 -15.35
C PHE A 198 -11.88 12.28 -16.35
N GLY A 199 -11.78 12.78 -17.59
CA GLY A 199 -11.10 12.06 -18.67
C GLY A 199 -11.86 10.85 -19.21
N ALA A 200 -13.13 10.67 -18.83
CA ALA A 200 -14.02 9.66 -19.39
C ALA A 200 -14.04 9.69 -20.91
N ARG A 201 -14.13 8.51 -21.54
CA ARG A 201 -14.28 8.37 -22.99
C ARG A 201 -15.73 8.04 -23.35
N ASN A 202 -16.07 6.76 -23.46
CA ASN A 202 -17.38 6.29 -23.92
C ASN A 202 -18.36 5.99 -22.78
N HIS A 203 -17.90 6.00 -21.54
CA HIS A 203 -18.69 5.77 -20.32
C HIS A 203 -18.01 6.46 -19.14
N SER A 204 -18.75 6.65 -18.06
CA SER A 204 -18.30 7.28 -16.82
C SER A 204 -18.36 6.26 -15.68
N ILE A 205 -17.25 6.05 -14.98
CA ILE A 205 -17.24 5.31 -13.71
C ILE A 205 -16.81 6.28 -12.61
N PHE A 206 -17.80 6.75 -11.86
CA PHE A 206 -17.60 7.74 -10.81
C PHE A 206 -17.37 7.08 -9.45
N LEU A 207 -16.33 7.50 -8.73
CA LEU A 207 -15.97 7.02 -7.41
C LEU A 207 -15.66 8.18 -6.45
N ASP A 208 -16.23 8.08 -5.26
CA ASP A 208 -15.73 8.78 -4.07
C ASP A 208 -15.07 7.77 -3.14
N VAL A 209 -13.80 8.02 -2.87
CA VAL A 209 -12.96 7.15 -2.05
C VAL A 209 -12.64 7.87 -0.76
N GLN A 210 -13.07 7.31 0.36
CA GLN A 210 -12.58 7.76 1.67
C GLN A 210 -11.11 7.39 1.79
N LEU A 211 -10.27 8.37 2.08
CA LEU A 211 -8.84 8.22 2.34
C LEU A 211 -8.58 8.11 3.84
N TRP A 212 -9.28 8.92 4.64
CA TRP A 212 -9.21 8.90 6.09
C TRP A 212 -10.50 9.42 6.74
N SER A 213 -10.63 9.19 8.03
CA SER A 213 -11.54 9.91 8.93
C SER A 213 -10.78 10.48 10.12
N ARG A 214 -11.32 11.53 10.73
CA ARG A 214 -10.82 12.08 11.99
C ARG A 214 -11.77 11.73 13.12
N TYR A 215 -11.22 11.40 14.27
CA TYR A 215 -11.97 11.17 15.50
C TYR A 215 -11.22 11.78 16.67
N VAL A 216 -11.94 12.11 17.74
CA VAL A 216 -11.34 12.65 18.96
C VAL A 216 -11.25 11.51 19.98
N GLU A 217 -10.09 11.39 20.60
CA GLU A 217 -9.78 10.42 21.64
C GLU A 217 -9.37 11.16 22.92
N GLU A 218 -9.87 10.73 24.08
CA GLU A 218 -9.40 11.26 25.36
C GLU A 218 -8.14 10.50 25.80
N VAL A 219 -7.01 11.20 25.85
CA VAL A 219 -5.73 10.65 26.30
C VAL A 219 -5.24 11.47 27.48
N ALA A 220 -5.15 10.81 28.66
CA ALA A 220 -4.74 11.46 29.91
C ALA A 220 -5.52 12.75 30.23
N GLY A 221 -6.83 12.77 29.96
CA GLY A 221 -7.72 13.92 30.19
C GLY A 221 -7.66 15.02 29.13
N ALA A 222 -6.85 14.87 28.08
CA ALA A 222 -6.80 15.78 26.94
C ALA A 222 -7.55 15.19 25.73
N GLN A 223 -8.30 16.03 25.03
CA GLN A 223 -8.95 15.66 23.77
C GLN A 223 -7.92 15.75 22.63
N VAL A 224 -7.60 14.61 22.04
CA VAL A 224 -6.60 14.48 20.97
C VAL A 224 -7.30 14.04 19.70
N GLU A 225 -7.16 14.84 18.63
CA GLU A 225 -7.63 14.43 17.31
C GLU A 225 -6.71 13.35 16.71
N ARG A 226 -7.30 12.31 16.15
CA ARG A 226 -6.63 11.16 15.55
C ARG A 226 -7.15 10.94 14.13
N THR A 227 -6.25 10.49 13.26
CA THR A 227 -6.58 10.08 11.91
C THR A 227 -6.66 8.55 11.82
N LEU A 228 -7.77 8.05 11.30
CA LEU A 228 -7.95 6.67 10.88
C LEU A 228 -7.84 6.59 9.36
N TRP A 229 -6.77 5.97 8.88
CA TRP A 229 -6.54 5.77 7.44
C TRP A 229 -7.44 4.64 6.91
N SER A 230 -7.92 4.81 5.69
CA SER A 230 -8.73 3.79 5.03
C SER A 230 -7.87 2.66 4.46
N CYS A 231 -8.44 1.46 4.37
CA CYS A 231 -7.80 0.29 3.76
C CYS A 231 -7.32 0.56 2.32
N PRO A 232 -8.12 1.13 1.38
CA PRO A 232 -7.62 1.42 0.03
C PRO A 232 -6.46 2.43 0.02
N PHE A 233 -6.40 3.37 0.97
CA PHE A 233 -5.27 4.28 1.07
C PHE A 233 -4.00 3.58 1.55
N LEU A 234 -4.08 2.75 2.59
CA LEU A 234 -2.94 1.95 3.05
C LEU A 234 -2.50 0.92 2.00
N ALA A 235 -3.44 0.31 1.28
CA ALA A 235 -3.15 -0.58 0.15
C ALA A 235 -2.44 0.15 -1.00
N ALA A 236 -2.79 1.40 -1.30
CA ALA A 236 -2.06 2.19 -2.29
C ALA A 236 -0.59 2.41 -1.88
N ILE A 237 -0.35 2.70 -0.60
CA ILE A 237 1.00 2.84 -0.03
C ILE A 237 1.76 1.51 -0.10
N TRP A 238 1.08 0.40 0.23
CA TRP A 238 1.64 -0.94 0.13
C TRP A 238 2.14 -1.25 -1.29
N GLN A 239 1.34 -0.94 -2.31
CA GLN A 239 1.74 -1.13 -3.70
C GLN A 239 2.97 -0.27 -4.05
N LEU A 240 3.04 0.98 -3.57
CA LEU A 240 4.20 1.85 -3.79
C LEU A 240 5.47 1.36 -3.06
N LEU A 241 5.35 0.81 -1.86
CA LEU A 241 6.46 0.16 -1.15
C LEU A 241 7.01 -1.02 -1.97
N ARG A 242 6.11 -1.90 -2.45
CA ARG A 242 6.49 -3.04 -3.32
C ARG A 242 7.08 -2.61 -4.65
N LEU A 243 6.71 -1.44 -5.18
CA LEU A 243 7.32 -0.89 -6.39
C LEU A 243 8.61 -0.09 -6.13
N GLY A 244 8.97 0.10 -4.85
CA GLY A 244 10.14 0.86 -4.43
C GLY A 244 10.07 2.36 -4.68
N MET A 245 8.86 2.92 -4.71
CA MET A 245 8.57 4.29 -5.17
C MET A 245 8.64 5.36 -4.07
N ILE A 246 8.77 4.96 -2.79
CA ILE A 246 8.70 5.90 -1.68
C ILE A 246 10.09 6.14 -1.07
N ARG A 247 10.39 7.40 -0.78
CA ARG A 247 11.55 7.84 -0.01
C ARG A 247 11.10 8.84 1.03
N ASP A 248 11.80 8.84 2.16
CA ASP A 248 11.73 9.88 3.17
C ASP A 248 13.08 10.59 3.22
N GLU A 249 13.09 11.88 2.90
CA GLU A 249 14.32 12.69 2.73
C GLU A 249 15.40 12.04 1.82
N GLY A 250 14.97 11.22 0.86
CA GLY A 250 15.86 10.49 -0.05
C GLY A 250 16.25 9.09 0.42
N ALA A 251 16.00 8.72 1.68
CA ALA A 251 16.28 7.40 2.24
C ALA A 251 15.17 6.38 1.96
N ILE A 252 15.54 5.09 1.91
CA ILE A 252 14.57 4.00 1.76
C ILE A 252 13.69 3.90 3.01
N VAL A 253 12.37 3.87 2.82
CA VAL A 253 11.40 3.62 3.90
C VAL A 253 11.00 2.16 3.94
N ALA A 254 10.67 1.66 5.14
CA ALA A 254 10.20 0.29 5.37
C ALA A 254 11.12 -0.79 4.74
N ALA A 255 12.44 -0.59 4.84
CA ALA A 255 13.40 -1.60 4.39
C ALA A 255 13.14 -2.94 5.11
N PRO A 256 13.13 -4.09 4.38
CA PRO A 256 12.92 -5.38 5.01
C PRO A 256 13.96 -5.70 6.09
N VAL A 257 13.48 -6.13 7.25
CA VAL A 257 14.33 -6.55 8.38
C VAL A 257 14.36 -8.08 8.43
N PRO A 258 15.53 -8.74 8.38
CA PRO A 258 15.62 -10.18 8.62
C PRO A 258 14.97 -10.57 9.94
N TRP A 259 14.06 -11.54 9.90
CA TRP A 259 13.34 -11.97 11.08
C TRP A 259 13.70 -13.41 11.45
N THR A 260 14.38 -13.57 12.57
CA THR A 260 14.77 -14.88 13.12
C THR A 260 14.31 -15.08 14.56
N ASP A 261 13.67 -14.07 15.15
CA ASP A 261 13.29 -14.05 16.55
C ASP A 261 11.91 -14.70 16.75
N PRO A 262 11.59 -15.16 17.98
CA PRO A 262 10.24 -15.57 18.33
C PRO A 262 9.24 -14.43 18.11
N TRP A 263 8.01 -14.78 17.71
CA TRP A 263 6.94 -13.79 17.56
C TRP A 263 6.66 -13.08 18.90
N PRO A 264 6.67 -11.73 18.94
CA PRO A 264 6.29 -10.99 20.14
C PRO A 264 4.80 -11.16 20.39
N SER A 265 4.31 -10.82 21.59
CA SER A 265 2.86 -10.79 21.90
C SER A 265 2.14 -9.53 21.41
N GLU A 266 2.87 -8.58 20.82
CA GLU A 266 2.35 -7.27 20.42
C GLU A 266 2.75 -6.94 18.99
N TRP A 267 1.78 -6.54 18.17
CA TRP A 267 2.01 -6.13 16.79
C TRP A 267 3.01 -4.98 16.69
N SER A 268 2.94 -4.00 17.58
CA SER A 268 3.83 -2.82 17.62
C SER A 268 5.32 -3.16 17.69
N ARG A 269 5.69 -4.36 18.17
CA ARG A 269 7.07 -4.83 18.26
C ARG A 269 7.61 -5.46 16.98
N LEU A 270 6.78 -5.59 15.95
CA LEU A 270 7.17 -6.13 14.66
C LEU A 270 7.57 -5.01 13.69
N PRO A 271 8.65 -5.19 12.90
CA PRO A 271 9.00 -4.31 11.78
C PRO A 271 7.85 -4.13 10.78
N ALA A 272 7.88 -3.02 10.03
CA ALA A 272 6.91 -2.79 8.96
C ALA A 272 6.97 -3.88 7.88
N VAL A 273 8.18 -4.33 7.52
CA VAL A 273 8.43 -5.44 6.59
C VAL A 273 9.48 -6.35 7.19
N MET A 274 9.13 -7.62 7.35
CA MET A 274 9.99 -8.70 7.84
C MET A 274 10.40 -9.58 6.66
N GLN A 275 11.69 -9.88 6.56
CA GLN A 275 12.22 -10.87 5.63
C GLN A 275 12.26 -12.24 6.35
N LEU A 276 11.38 -13.15 5.92
CA LEU A 276 11.25 -14.49 6.49
C LEU A 276 12.22 -15.47 5.85
N ASN A 277 12.49 -15.29 4.54
CA ASN A 277 13.44 -16.12 3.80
C ASN A 277 14.76 -15.38 3.61
N PRO A 278 15.88 -15.81 4.22
CA PRO A 278 17.19 -15.17 4.07
C PRO A 278 17.71 -15.16 2.63
N THR A 279 17.23 -16.09 1.80
CA THR A 279 17.63 -16.22 0.38
C THR A 279 16.68 -15.54 -0.59
N ALA A 280 15.67 -14.84 -0.06
CA ALA A 280 14.67 -14.12 -0.84
C ALA A 280 15.31 -13.19 -1.88
N ARG A 281 14.70 -13.15 -3.06
CA ARG A 281 14.97 -12.07 -4.03
C ARG A 281 14.44 -10.75 -3.44
N PRO A 282 14.97 -9.58 -3.84
CA PRO A 282 14.59 -8.31 -3.24
C PRO A 282 13.08 -8.09 -3.11
N PHE A 283 12.67 -7.49 -1.99
CA PHE A 283 11.27 -7.18 -1.70
C PHE A 283 10.62 -6.31 -2.77
N ALA A 284 11.24 -5.16 -3.06
CA ALA A 284 10.74 -4.26 -4.08
C ALA A 284 11.00 -4.78 -5.49
N ALA A 285 10.16 -4.39 -6.44
CA ALA A 285 10.18 -4.93 -7.78
C ALA A 285 9.77 -3.92 -8.87
N TYR A 286 10.16 -4.23 -10.12
CA TYR A 286 9.69 -3.47 -11.27
C TYR A 286 8.17 -3.65 -11.50
N ARG A 287 7.61 -4.83 -11.18
CA ARG A 287 6.17 -5.09 -11.27
C ARG A 287 5.67 -5.73 -9.98
N ALA A 288 4.43 -5.45 -9.63
CA ALA A 288 3.74 -6.09 -8.53
C ALA A 288 2.51 -6.84 -9.07
N LEU A 289 2.28 -8.04 -8.54
CA LEU A 289 1.09 -8.84 -8.76
C LEU A 289 0.45 -9.11 -7.40
N SER A 290 -0.85 -8.91 -7.27
CA SER A 290 -1.61 -9.34 -6.09
C SER A 290 -2.63 -10.41 -6.46
N VAL A 291 -2.56 -11.55 -5.78
CA VAL A 291 -3.55 -12.63 -5.89
C VAL A 291 -4.52 -12.47 -4.72
N LEU A 292 -5.74 -12.02 -4.99
CA LEU A 292 -6.68 -11.55 -3.95
C LEU A 292 -8.04 -12.24 -4.06
N PRO A 293 -8.83 -12.34 -2.99
CA PRO A 293 -10.24 -12.71 -3.08
C PRO A 293 -11.03 -11.71 -3.95
N TYR A 294 -12.09 -12.17 -4.62
CA TYR A 294 -12.91 -11.32 -5.49
C TYR A 294 -13.55 -10.11 -4.75
N SER A 295 -13.79 -10.24 -3.45
CA SER A 295 -14.27 -9.14 -2.59
C SER A 295 -13.39 -7.90 -2.60
N TYR A 296 -12.09 -8.03 -2.95
CA TYR A 296 -11.15 -6.91 -3.02
C TYR A 296 -11.23 -6.10 -4.31
N LEU A 297 -12.04 -6.51 -5.31
CA LEU A 297 -12.12 -5.81 -6.59
C LEU A 297 -12.47 -4.32 -6.43
N GLY A 298 -13.39 -3.98 -5.53
CA GLY A 298 -13.74 -2.59 -5.24
C GLY A 298 -12.62 -1.81 -4.55
N ILE A 299 -11.87 -2.46 -3.67
CA ILE A 299 -10.70 -1.88 -2.99
C ILE A 299 -9.61 -1.59 -4.00
N GLU A 300 -9.29 -2.52 -4.90
CA GLU A 300 -8.24 -2.33 -5.91
C GLU A 300 -8.62 -1.28 -6.97
N HIS A 301 -9.91 -1.09 -7.24
CA HIS A 301 -10.34 0.05 -8.06
C HIS A 301 -10.09 1.38 -7.35
N ALA A 302 -10.40 1.46 -6.05
CA ALA A 302 -10.09 2.63 -5.24
C ALA A 302 -8.57 2.90 -5.13
N VAL A 303 -7.75 1.85 -5.00
CA VAL A 303 -6.28 1.95 -5.02
C VAL A 303 -5.79 2.61 -6.30
N ARG A 304 -6.31 2.20 -7.47
CA ARG A 304 -5.93 2.81 -8.76
C ARG A 304 -6.28 4.29 -8.82
N VAL A 305 -7.49 4.67 -8.41
CA VAL A 305 -7.90 6.09 -8.33
C VAL A 305 -6.96 6.89 -7.42
N ILE A 306 -6.61 6.35 -6.26
CA ILE A 306 -5.69 7.00 -5.32
C ILE A 306 -4.31 7.20 -5.95
N LEU A 307 -3.75 6.15 -6.56
CA LEU A 307 -2.42 6.18 -7.17
C LEU A 307 -2.33 7.18 -8.34
N ASP A 308 -3.40 7.32 -9.13
CA ASP A 308 -3.44 8.29 -10.22
C ASP A 308 -3.48 9.75 -9.72
N HIS A 309 -3.88 9.97 -8.45
CA HIS A 309 -3.87 11.29 -7.79
C HIS A 309 -2.65 11.52 -6.89
N LEU A 310 -1.70 10.59 -6.82
CA LEU A 310 -0.48 10.76 -6.02
C LEU A 310 0.65 11.33 -6.88
N ARG A 311 1.23 12.45 -6.42
CA ARG A 311 2.46 12.99 -7.01
C ARG A 311 3.68 12.24 -6.47
N LEU A 312 4.18 11.28 -7.24
CA LEU A 312 5.38 10.51 -6.91
C LEU A 312 6.67 11.28 -7.25
N ASP A 313 7.77 10.90 -6.61
CA ASP A 313 9.09 11.50 -6.83
C ASP A 313 9.67 11.09 -8.19
N GLU A 314 9.91 12.09 -9.04
CA GLU A 314 10.45 11.92 -10.39
C GLU A 314 11.88 11.38 -10.39
N ASP A 315 12.70 11.72 -9.39
CA ASP A 315 14.08 11.23 -9.27
C ASP A 315 14.09 9.75 -8.90
N VAL A 316 13.14 9.30 -8.07
CA VAL A 316 12.94 7.87 -7.76
C VAL A 316 12.55 7.12 -9.04
N HIS A 317 11.58 7.65 -9.79
CA HIS A 317 11.16 7.05 -11.06
C HIS A 317 12.31 6.96 -12.06
N ALA A 318 13.04 8.05 -12.28
CA ALA A 318 14.16 8.11 -13.21
C ALA A 318 15.22 7.05 -12.90
N LYS A 319 15.58 6.89 -11.61
CA LYS A 319 16.53 5.85 -11.17
C LYS A 319 16.03 4.43 -11.42
N LEU A 320 14.74 4.17 -11.17
CA LEU A 320 14.15 2.86 -11.46
C LEU A 320 14.12 2.58 -12.96
N ALA A 321 13.80 3.58 -13.78
CA ALA A 321 13.77 3.46 -15.25
C ALA A 321 15.17 3.23 -15.83
N GLU A 322 16.18 3.99 -15.38
CA GLU A 322 17.57 3.78 -15.76
C GLU A 322 18.02 2.36 -15.40
N ARG A 323 17.76 1.92 -14.16
CA ARG A 323 18.11 0.58 -13.72
C ARG A 323 17.42 -0.50 -14.55
N GLY A 324 16.11 -0.36 -14.80
CA GLY A 324 15.33 -1.29 -15.62
C GLY A 324 15.85 -1.41 -17.04
N ALA A 325 16.31 -0.30 -17.64
CA ALA A 325 16.92 -0.29 -18.97
C ALA A 325 18.28 -1.00 -19.02
N THR A 326 19.01 -1.04 -17.90
CA THR A 326 20.32 -1.70 -17.79
C THR A 326 20.25 -3.18 -17.40
N GLU A 327 19.07 -3.73 -17.11
CA GLU A 327 18.90 -5.17 -16.88
C GLU A 327 19.29 -5.96 -18.14
N ARG A 328 19.79 -7.19 -17.96
CA ARG A 328 20.16 -8.07 -19.08
C ARG A 328 19.01 -8.23 -20.09
N ASN A 329 17.79 -8.37 -19.56
CA ASN A 329 16.55 -8.31 -20.30
C ASN A 329 15.83 -7.03 -19.84
N PRO A 330 15.83 -5.96 -20.66
CA PRO A 330 15.34 -4.65 -20.24
C PRO A 330 13.90 -4.70 -19.74
N VAL A 331 13.64 -4.00 -18.64
CA VAL A 331 12.30 -3.87 -18.06
C VAL A 331 11.81 -2.44 -18.25
N LEU A 332 10.69 -2.29 -18.96
CA LEU A 332 10.03 -1.00 -19.06
C LEU A 332 9.46 -0.60 -17.69
N VAL A 333 9.76 0.62 -17.27
CA VAL A 333 9.21 1.23 -16.05
C VAL A 333 8.32 2.42 -16.43
N PRO A 334 7.01 2.21 -16.67
CA PRO A 334 6.08 3.30 -16.94
C PRO A 334 6.08 4.34 -15.81
N VAL A 335 5.87 5.61 -16.18
CA VAL A 335 5.71 6.72 -15.22
C VAL A 335 4.50 6.47 -14.31
N GLN A 336 3.40 5.99 -14.89
CA GLN A 336 2.20 5.63 -14.14
C GLN A 336 2.43 4.34 -13.36
N ALA A 337 2.49 4.43 -12.03
CA ALA A 337 2.68 3.28 -11.14
C ALA A 337 1.59 2.21 -11.33
N THR A 338 0.34 2.63 -11.61
CA THR A 338 -0.80 1.74 -11.88
C THR A 338 -0.57 0.77 -13.04
N ARG A 339 0.28 1.11 -14.02
CA ARG A 339 0.65 0.21 -15.13
C ARG A 339 1.64 -0.89 -14.74
N ARG A 340 2.21 -0.82 -13.54
CA ARG A 340 3.12 -1.82 -12.97
C ARG A 340 2.39 -2.77 -12.01
N LEU A 341 1.09 -2.56 -11.79
CA LEU A 341 0.24 -3.34 -10.89
C LEU A 341 -0.67 -4.29 -11.65
N ASN A 342 -0.63 -5.56 -11.28
CA ASN A 342 -1.46 -6.63 -11.84
C ASN A 342 -2.24 -7.30 -10.72
N HIS A 343 -3.42 -7.84 -11.05
CA HIS A 343 -4.29 -8.51 -10.10
C HIS A 343 -4.80 -9.83 -10.69
N ILE A 344 -4.89 -10.85 -9.85
CA ILE A 344 -5.65 -12.07 -10.13
C ILE A 344 -6.67 -12.21 -8.99
N PHE A 345 -7.96 -12.16 -9.34
CA PHE A 345 -9.03 -12.32 -8.38
C PHE A 345 -9.49 -13.77 -8.32
N LEU A 346 -9.48 -14.34 -7.12
CA LEU A 346 -9.96 -15.68 -6.84
C LEU A 346 -11.47 -15.64 -6.59
N GLY A 347 -12.21 -16.53 -7.25
CA GLY A 347 -13.61 -16.75 -6.90
C GLY A 347 -13.73 -17.28 -5.46
N ASP A 348 -14.87 -16.98 -4.84
CA ASP A 348 -15.15 -17.33 -3.45
C ASP A 348 -14.94 -18.84 -3.17
N VAL A 349 -14.60 -19.15 -1.93
CA VAL A 349 -14.51 -20.51 -1.40
C VAL A 349 -15.87 -20.90 -0.83
#